data_AF-A0A2A5A108-F1
#
_entry.id   AF-A0A2A5A108-F1
#
_cell.length_a   1.000
_cell.length_b   1.000
_cell.length_c   1.000
_cell.angle_alpha   90.00
_cell.angle_beta   90.00
_cell.angle_gamma   90.00
#
_symmetry.space_group_name_H-M   'P 1'
#
loop_
_entity.id
_entity.type
_entity.pdbx_description
1 polymer ?
#
loop_
_entity_poly.entity_id
_entity_poly.type
_entity_poly.pdbx_seq_one_letter_code
_entity_poly.pdbx_strand_id
1 'polypeptide(L)'
;VSPFHLLKTPQPPILAICSTVRRDNACDNAKRFASKAQSSGTDVEVLEINLSHRDINAKLGLNKAYTRSVEKFMRGVGPTITNLLN
;
A
#
# COMPACT_ATOMS: atom_id res chain seq x y z
N VAL A 1 9.89 -17.99 -3.09
CA VAL A 1 9.04 -17.90 -1.87
C VAL A 1 8.09 -16.72 -2.04
N SER A 2 6.81 -16.85 -1.68
CA SER A 2 5.83 -15.75 -1.75
C SER A 2 5.73 -15.03 -0.40
N PRO A 3 5.75 -13.69 -0.33
CA PRO A 3 5.53 -12.93 0.90
C PRO A 3 4.23 -13.31 1.63
N PHE A 4 3.19 -13.70 0.89
CA PHE A 4 1.92 -14.14 1.44
C PHE A 4 2.07 -15.29 2.45
N HIS A 5 2.99 -16.23 2.20
CA HIS A 5 3.22 -17.38 3.08
C HIS A 5 4.08 -17.05 4.31
N LEU A 6 4.65 -15.84 4.38
CA LEU A 6 5.47 -15.38 5.49
C LEU A 6 4.66 -14.60 6.55
N LEU A 7 3.41 -14.23 6.25
CA LEU A 7 2.49 -13.52 7.17
C LEU A 7 1.97 -14.44 8.29
N LYS A 8 2.84 -14.72 9.26
CA LYS A 8 2.56 -15.58 10.43
C LYS A 8 2.45 -14.78 11.74
N THR A 9 3.10 -13.63 11.82
CA THR A 9 3.10 -12.72 12.97
C THR A 9 2.82 -11.29 12.48
N PRO A 10 2.41 -10.37 13.37
CA PRO A 10 2.25 -8.96 12.99
C PRO A 10 3.51 -8.42 12.32
N GLN A 11 3.33 -7.66 11.25
CA GLN A 11 4.40 -6.94 10.55
C GLN A 11 4.27 -5.43 10.83
N PRO A 12 5.29 -4.61 10.49
CA PRO A 12 5.12 -3.16 10.43
C PRO A 12 3.94 -2.78 9.52
N PRO A 13 3.29 -1.61 9.71
CA PRO A 13 2.16 -1.19 8.89
C PRO A 13 2.46 -1.25 7.39
N ILE A 14 1.50 -1.71 6.59
CA ILE A 14 1.66 -1.91 5.14
C ILE A 14 0.64 -1.09 4.36
N LEU A 15 1.08 -0.38 3.32
CA LEU A 15 0.21 0.15 2.27
C LEU A 15 0.42 -0.65 0.98
N ALA A 16 -0.58 -1.42 0.58
CA ALA A 16 -0.57 -2.17 -0.68
C ALA A 16 -1.22 -1.34 -1.79
N ILE A 17 -0.41 -0.80 -2.70
CA ILE A 17 -0.89 0.00 -3.84
C ILE A 17 -1.09 -0.92 -5.06
N CYS A 18 -2.25 -0.86 -5.70
CA CYS A 18 -2.56 -1.68 -6.86
C CYS A 18 -3.13 -0.85 -8.02
N SER A 19 -2.87 -1.32 -9.24
CA SER A 19 -3.38 -0.71 -10.46
C SER A 19 -4.74 -1.28 -10.83
N THR A 20 -5.74 -0.42 -11.02
CA THR A 20 -7.07 -0.84 -11.50
C THR A 20 -7.13 -1.07 -13.01
N VAL A 21 -6.11 -0.66 -13.77
CA VAL A 21 -6.06 -0.79 -15.23
C VAL A 21 -5.29 -2.02 -15.71
N ARG A 22 -4.64 -2.74 -14.79
CA ARG A 22 -4.01 -4.03 -15.13
C ARG A 22 -5.05 -5.12 -15.26
N ARG A 23 -4.82 -6.05 -16.20
CA ARG A 23 -5.73 -7.18 -16.48
C ARG A 23 -5.44 -8.45 -15.67
N ASP A 24 -4.43 -8.44 -14.81
CA ASP A 24 -3.96 -9.63 -14.07
C ASP A 24 -4.43 -9.66 -12.60
N ASN A 25 -5.63 -9.14 -12.32
CA ASN A 25 -6.24 -9.15 -10.99
C ASN A 25 -5.36 -8.54 -9.89
N ALA A 26 -4.57 -7.51 -10.26
CA ALA A 26 -3.59 -6.90 -9.35
C ALA A 26 -4.22 -6.43 -8.03
N CYS A 27 -5.40 -5.80 -8.09
CA CYS A 27 -6.10 -5.35 -6.89
C CYS A 27 -6.73 -6.47 -6.07
N ASP A 28 -7.23 -7.55 -6.70
CA ASP A 28 -7.72 -8.71 -5.95
C ASP A 28 -6.60 -9.44 -5.21
N ASN A 29 -5.42 -9.52 -5.84
CA ASN A 29 -4.23 -10.07 -5.20
C ASN A 29 -3.77 -9.20 -4.00
N ALA A 30 -3.80 -7.87 -4.14
CA ALA A 30 -3.50 -6.95 -3.04
C ALA A 30 -4.50 -7.09 -1.89
N LYS A 31 -5.80 -7.19 -2.19
CA LYS A 31 -6.85 -7.45 -1.20
C LYS A 31 -6.64 -8.78 -0.47
N ARG A 32 -6.33 -9.86 -1.20
CA ARG A 32 -6.03 -11.17 -0.60
C ARG A 32 -4.83 -11.10 0.34
N PHE A 33 -3.76 -10.43 -0.07
CA PHE A 33 -2.59 -10.21 0.78
C PHE A 33 -2.96 -9.40 2.03
N ALA A 34 -3.71 -8.30 1.89
CA ALA A 34 -4.16 -7.49 3.00
C ALA A 34 -5.01 -8.29 4.00
N SER A 35 -6.00 -9.06 3.53
CA SER A 35 -6.80 -9.93 4.40
C SER A 35 -5.94 -10.94 5.17
N LYS A 36 -4.91 -11.51 4.52
CA LYS A 36 -3.98 -12.41 5.21
C LYS A 36 -3.14 -11.68 6.26
N ALA A 37 -2.65 -10.48 5.97
CA ALA A 37 -1.86 -9.69 6.92
C ALA A 37 -2.70 -9.20 8.11
N GLN A 38 -3.95 -8.79 7.86
CA GLN A 38 -4.91 -8.44 8.91
C GLN A 38 -5.17 -9.63 9.84
N SER A 39 -5.32 -10.85 9.29
CA SER A 39 -5.49 -12.06 10.10
C SER A 39 -4.29 -12.38 11.01
N SER A 40 -3.11 -11.82 10.73
CA SER A 40 -1.93 -11.94 11.59
C SER A 40 -1.75 -10.74 12.53
N GLY A 41 -2.71 -9.82 12.62
CA GLY A 41 -2.64 -8.61 13.45
C GLY A 41 -1.86 -7.44 12.85
N THR A 42 -1.52 -7.50 11.56
CA THR A 42 -0.84 -6.40 10.86
C THR A 42 -1.83 -5.31 10.48
N ASP A 43 -1.48 -4.05 10.71
CA ASP A 43 -2.18 -2.91 10.13
C ASP A 43 -1.86 -2.79 8.64
N VAL A 44 -2.88 -2.86 7.78
CA VAL A 44 -2.69 -2.83 6.34
C VAL A 44 -3.87 -2.17 5.62
N GLU A 45 -3.52 -1.29 4.69
CA GLU A 45 -4.45 -0.61 3.80
C GLU A 45 -4.20 -1.02 2.35
N VAL A 46 -5.25 -1.01 1.53
CA VAL A 46 -5.15 -1.16 0.07
C VAL A 46 -5.53 0.16 -0.59
N LEU A 47 -4.64 0.70 -1.42
CA LEU A 47 -4.89 1.86 -2.25
C LEU A 47 -5.02 1.43 -3.72
N GLU A 48 -6.26 1.43 -4.21
CA GLU A 48 -6.54 1.23 -5.63
C GLU A 48 -6.30 2.53 -6.38
N ILE A 49 -5.51 2.49 -7.46
CA ILE A 49 -5.23 3.68 -8.26
C ILE A 49 -5.38 3.42 -9.77
N ASN A 50 -6.03 4.36 -10.43
CA ASN A 50 -6.23 4.37 -11.89
C ASN A 50 -4.97 4.84 -12.63
N LEU A 51 -3.88 4.09 -12.46
CA LEU A 51 -2.59 4.29 -13.12
C LEU A 51 -2.04 2.94 -13.58
N SER A 52 -1.29 2.91 -14.67
CA SER A 52 -0.56 1.70 -15.08
C SER A 52 0.46 1.29 -14.01
N HIS A 53 0.93 0.04 -14.05
CA HIS A 53 1.98 -0.43 -13.12
C HIS A 53 3.22 0.47 -13.13
N ARG A 54 3.64 0.89 -14.33
CA ARG A 54 4.79 1.78 -14.50
C ARG A 54 4.51 3.16 -13.90
N ASP A 55 3.32 3.70 -14.13
CA ASP A 55 2.98 5.06 -13.69
C ASP A 55 2.74 5.14 -12.19
N ILE A 56 2.34 4.06 -11.51
CA ILE A 56 2.32 3.97 -10.04
C ILE A 56 3.68 4.32 -9.44
N ASN A 57 4.77 3.88 -10.07
CA ASN A 57 6.12 4.20 -9.63
C ASN A 57 6.56 5.57 -10.14
N ALA A 58 6.36 5.83 -11.43
CA ALA A 58 6.89 7.03 -12.08
C ALA A 58 6.19 8.34 -11.67
N LYS A 59 4.96 8.27 -11.14
CA LYS A 59 4.15 9.45 -10.81
C LYS A 59 4.10 9.76 -9.32
N LEU A 60 4.60 8.90 -8.45
CA LEU A 60 4.71 9.21 -7.02
C LEU A 60 5.71 10.37 -6.84
N GLY A 61 5.35 11.38 -6.06
CA GLY A 61 6.11 12.64 -5.91
C GLY A 61 5.88 13.66 -7.03
N LEU A 62 5.37 13.25 -8.20
CA LEU A 62 5.02 14.17 -9.30
C LEU A 62 3.53 14.53 -9.30
N ASN A 63 2.67 13.54 -9.12
CA ASN A 63 1.23 13.75 -9.02
C ASN A 63 0.87 14.09 -7.56
N LYS A 64 0.45 15.34 -7.31
CA LYS A 64 0.13 15.83 -5.97
C LYS A 64 -0.97 15.04 -5.27
N ALA A 65 -2.02 14.64 -5.99
CA ALA A 65 -3.16 13.93 -5.40
C ALA A 65 -2.74 12.52 -4.95
N TYR A 66 -2.07 11.77 -5.83
CA TYR A 66 -1.55 10.45 -5.51
C TYR A 66 -0.52 10.50 -4.37
N THR A 67 0.41 11.46 -4.41
CA THR A 67 1.42 11.64 -3.37
C THR A 67 0.77 11.89 -2.01
N ARG A 68 -0.25 12.76 -1.93
CA ARG A 68 -0.99 13.01 -0.68
C ARG A 68 -1.69 11.77 -0.12
N SER A 69 -2.18 10.87 -0.98
CA SER A 69 -2.78 9.60 -0.52
C SER A 69 -1.74 8.70 0.15
N VAL A 70 -0.52 8.62 -0.39
CA VAL A 70 0.58 7.85 0.21
C VAL A 70 1.06 8.52 1.49
N GLU A 71 1.23 9.84 1.50
CA GLU A 71 1.64 10.61 2.68
C GLU A 71 0.62 10.51 3.82
N LYS A 72 -0.68 10.38 3.50
CA LYS A 72 -1.72 10.16 4.51
C LYS A 72 -1.47 8.88 5.30
N PHE A 73 -1.15 7.78 4.62
CA PHE A 73 -0.76 6.54 5.29
C PHE A 73 0.54 6.74 6.09
N MET A 74 1.56 7.36 5.47
CA MET A 74 2.87 7.57 6.10
C MET A 74 2.78 8.36 7.42
N ARG A 75 1.88 9.35 7.51
CA ARG A 75 1.63 10.09 8.75
C ARG A 75 1.15 9.19 9.91
N GLY A 76 0.52 8.04 9.62
CA GLY A 76 0.08 7.07 10.62
C GLY A 76 1.15 6.08 11.07
N VAL A 77 2.29 6.00 10.38
CA VAL A 77 3.34 5.00 10.66
C VAL A 77 4.14 5.35 11.93
N GLY A 78 4.26 6.64 12.28
CA GLY A 78 4.90 7.05 13.51
C GLY A 78 5.21 8.55 13.59
N PRO A 79 5.50 9.06 14.80
CA PRO A 79 5.55 10.49 15.09
C PRO A 79 6.61 11.26 14.30
N THR A 80 7.77 10.63 14.03
CA THR A 80 8.82 11.24 13.21
C THR A 80 8.33 11.55 11.80
N ILE A 81 7.63 10.61 11.17
CA ILE A 81 7.11 10.77 9.81
C ILE A 81 5.93 11.75 9.81
N THR A 82 5.09 11.71 10.84
CA THR A 82 4.02 12.70 11.01
C THR A 82 4.58 14.12 10.98
N ASN A 83 5.64 14.41 11.74
CA ASN A 83 6.23 15.75 11.81
C ASN A 83 6.88 16.20 10.48
N LEU A 84 7.42 15.28 9.68
CA LEU A 84 8.02 15.60 8.39
C LEU A 84 6.98 15.90 7.29
N LEU A 85 5.75 15.42 7.45
CA LEU A 85 4.66 15.51 6.46
C LEU A 85 3.52 16.44 6.90
N ASN A 86 3.79 17.28 7.90
CA ASN A 86 2.89 18.33 8.41
C ASN A 86 3.09 19.65 7.66
#